data_AF-A0A7L0KBR1-F1
#
_entry.id   AF-A0A7L0KBR1-F1
#
_cell.length_a   1.000
_cell.length_b   1.000
_cell.length_c   1.000
_cell.angle_alpha   90.00
_cell.angle_beta   90.00
_cell.angle_gamma   90.00
#
_symmetry.space_group_name_H-M   'P 1'
#
loop_
_entity.id
_entity.type
_entity.pdbx_description
1 polymer ?
#
loop_
_entity_poly.entity_id
_entity_poly.type
_entity_poly.pdbx_seq_one_letter_code
_entity_poly.pdbx_strand_id
1 'polypeptide(L)'
;PAMPVGAEGDARGCRAPRGGRGGGVADALRLVLPLQAASLWLPVSCYEEDFFKEYLKMMVNIVILSLLICISLVFWIVSMTASTYYGNLRPISPWRWLFSVIVPLVIATQGLKKKSLDHSGALGVANYSFFTALLVFFVASSKLTKWKKDIKKRIDSEYKEGGQRNWLQVFCNGGVPTELAILYMIESGPGEIPIDFSKQYTASWICLSLLGALACSAGDTWASEIGSVMSKSKPRLITTWEKVPVGTNGGITLVGLLSSLLGGMTVGIAYFITQLIFVSDLDVSAPQWPIIVFGAAAGLLGSIVDSYLGATMQYSGFDKTIGMVVNHQTKDSEHISGKPILDNNAVNLFSSVLIALALPRVAWCFWPRG
;
A
#
# COMPACT_ATOMS: atom_id res chain seq x y z
N PRO A 1 30.06 -51.91 4.22
CA PRO A 1 31.20 -52.55 4.91
C PRO A 1 32.52 -52.21 4.20
N ALA A 2 33.53 -51.83 4.98
CA ALA A 2 34.93 -51.62 4.64
C ALA A 2 35.31 -50.35 3.84
N MET A 3 35.77 -49.33 4.58
CA MET A 3 36.99 -48.58 4.23
C MET A 3 38.22 -49.51 4.39
N PRO A 4 39.36 -49.23 3.73
CA PRO A 4 40.45 -48.48 4.39
C PRO A 4 41.25 -47.53 3.44
N VAL A 5 41.64 -46.33 3.91
CA VAL A 5 43.00 -45.88 4.35
C VAL A 5 43.94 -45.44 3.22
N GLY A 6 44.50 -44.23 3.35
CA GLY A 6 45.93 -43.99 3.04
C GLY A 6 46.31 -42.85 2.10
N ALA A 7 46.64 -41.70 2.71
CA ALA A 7 47.85 -40.88 2.52
C ALA A 7 48.25 -40.25 1.15
N GLU A 8 48.57 -38.94 1.28
CA GLU A 8 49.66 -38.18 0.65
C GLU A 8 49.60 -37.75 -0.84
N GLY A 9 50.01 -36.50 -1.07
CA GLY A 9 50.94 -36.20 -2.17
C GLY A 9 50.50 -35.20 -3.23
N ASP A 10 50.62 -33.92 -2.90
CA ASP A 10 51.46 -32.94 -3.60
C ASP A 10 51.14 -32.41 -5.03
N ALA A 11 51.40 -31.10 -5.15
CA ALA A 11 51.83 -30.31 -6.30
C ALA A 11 51.08 -30.38 -7.64
N ARG A 12 50.47 -29.25 -8.00
CA ARG A 12 50.58 -28.53 -9.30
C ARG A 12 49.57 -27.37 -9.27
N GLY A 13 49.88 -26.10 -9.43
CA GLY A 13 51.04 -25.43 -9.99
C GLY A 13 50.50 -24.24 -10.77
N CYS A 14 50.87 -23.01 -10.41
CA CYS A 14 50.69 -21.86 -11.29
C CYS A 14 51.92 -20.97 -11.22
N ARG A 15 52.63 -20.98 -12.34
CA ARG A 15 53.87 -20.28 -12.66
C ARG A 15 53.75 -18.77 -12.42
N ALA A 16 54.74 -18.19 -11.75
CA ALA A 16 55.27 -16.89 -12.15
C ALA A 16 56.17 -17.10 -13.38
N PRO A 17 56.30 -16.09 -14.27
CA PRO A 17 57.62 -15.48 -14.29
C PRO A 17 57.60 -13.99 -14.68
N ARG A 18 58.47 -13.20 -14.06
CA ARG A 18 59.71 -12.67 -14.66
C ARG A 18 60.20 -11.51 -13.80
N GLY A 19 61.36 -11.71 -13.18
CA GLY A 19 62.07 -10.68 -12.46
C GLY A 19 62.76 -9.68 -13.39
N GLY A 20 63.23 -8.58 -12.79
CA GLY A 20 64.11 -7.66 -13.47
C GLY A 20 64.43 -6.36 -12.73
N ARG A 21 65.43 -6.43 -11.85
CA ARG A 21 66.47 -5.42 -11.54
C ARG A 21 66.21 -4.30 -10.51
N GLY A 22 67.24 -4.12 -9.67
CA GLY A 22 67.51 -3.04 -8.72
C GLY A 22 67.47 -3.55 -7.28
N GLY A 23 68.53 -4.15 -6.71
CA GLY A 23 69.73 -3.46 -6.22
C GLY A 23 69.31 -2.47 -5.11
N GLY A 24 69.48 -2.68 -3.81
CA GLY A 24 70.55 -3.30 -3.04
C GLY A 24 70.78 -2.36 -1.84
N VAL A 25 71.15 -2.91 -0.69
CA VAL A 25 71.62 -2.20 0.53
C VAL A 25 70.52 -1.61 1.45
N ALA A 26 69.87 -2.47 2.22
CA ALA A 26 69.48 -2.20 3.60
C ALA A 26 69.23 -3.54 4.32
N ASP A 27 70.27 -4.37 4.34
CA ASP A 27 70.31 -5.51 5.25
C ASP A 27 70.50 -5.00 6.69
N ALA A 28 69.90 -5.75 7.61
CA ALA A 28 70.35 -5.95 8.97
C ALA A 28 70.20 -4.78 9.96
N LEU A 29 69.02 -4.68 10.56
CA LEU A 29 68.96 -4.43 12.01
C LEU A 29 67.74 -5.11 12.65
N ARG A 30 68.04 -6.12 13.49
CA ARG A 30 67.26 -6.58 14.66
C ARG A 30 66.08 -7.52 14.46
N LEU A 31 66.48 -8.79 14.40
CA LEU A 31 65.91 -9.97 15.03
C LEU A 31 65.40 -9.75 16.49
N VAL A 32 64.30 -10.46 16.81
CA VAL A 32 63.74 -10.89 18.13
C VAL A 32 62.82 -9.94 18.93
N LEU A 33 61.49 -10.15 18.83
CA LEU A 33 60.49 -10.32 19.92
C LEU A 33 59.06 -10.47 19.31
N PRO A 34 58.08 -11.13 19.96
CA PRO A 34 57.09 -11.99 19.30
C PRO A 34 55.82 -11.26 18.85
N LEU A 35 55.39 -11.57 17.62
CA LEU A 35 54.09 -11.26 17.01
C LEU A 35 52.95 -12.07 17.65
N GLN A 36 52.66 -11.84 18.94
CA GLN A 36 51.58 -12.55 19.63
C GLN A 36 50.79 -11.71 20.64
N ALA A 37 50.79 -10.38 20.47
CA ALA A 37 49.97 -9.45 21.27
C ALA A 37 48.98 -8.61 20.43
N ALA A 38 48.88 -8.84 19.11
CA ALA A 38 48.01 -8.03 18.24
C ALA A 38 46.64 -8.67 17.92
N SER A 39 46.40 -9.93 18.30
CA SER A 39 45.17 -10.65 17.96
C SER A 39 44.15 -10.77 19.10
N LEU A 40 44.44 -10.25 20.29
CA LEU A 40 43.54 -10.33 21.45
C LEU A 40 42.76 -9.03 21.76
N TRP A 41 43.00 -7.95 20.99
CA TRP A 41 42.35 -6.64 21.19
C TRP A 41 41.39 -6.24 20.06
N LEU A 42 41.22 -7.08 19.03
CA LEU A 42 40.42 -6.75 17.84
C LEU A 42 39.02 -7.37 17.71
N PRO A 43 38.51 -8.26 18.60
CA PRO A 43 37.10 -8.65 18.57
C PRO A 43 36.19 -7.87 19.54
N VAL A 44 36.75 -7.13 20.51
CA VAL A 44 35.95 -6.37 21.50
C VAL A 44 35.48 -5.02 20.94
N SER A 45 36.36 -4.30 20.24
CA SER A 45 36.05 -2.96 19.72
C SER A 45 34.95 -2.95 18.65
N CYS A 46 34.86 -3.99 17.81
CA CYS A 46 33.81 -4.10 16.79
C CYS A 46 32.43 -4.36 17.42
N TYR A 47 32.38 -5.20 18.46
CA TYR A 47 31.13 -5.54 19.16
C TYR A 47 30.65 -4.39 20.06
N GLU A 48 31.58 -3.69 20.72
CA GLU A 48 31.28 -2.46 21.46
C GLU A 48 30.84 -1.32 20.54
N GLU A 49 31.43 -1.18 19.35
CA GLU A 49 30.99 -0.18 18.38
C GLU A 49 29.58 -0.44 17.84
N ASP A 50 29.23 -1.68 17.53
CA ASP A 50 27.89 -2.03 17.05
C ASP A 50 26.84 -1.90 18.17
N PHE A 51 27.19 -2.30 19.40
CA PHE A 51 26.35 -2.09 20.58
C PHE A 51 26.15 -0.60 20.88
N PHE A 52 27.20 0.21 20.78
CA PHE A 52 27.13 1.65 21.00
C PHE A 52 26.33 2.36 19.90
N LYS A 53 26.42 1.90 18.64
CA LYS A 53 25.59 2.39 17.53
C LYS A 53 24.12 2.04 17.73
N GLU A 54 23.79 0.83 18.18
CA GLU A 54 22.41 0.45 18.50
C GLU A 54 21.86 1.22 19.71
N TYR A 55 22.68 1.41 20.74
CA TYR A 55 22.32 2.20 21.93
C TYR A 55 22.11 3.68 21.60
N LEU A 56 23.00 4.29 20.81
CA LEU A 56 22.83 5.66 20.31
C LEU A 56 21.56 5.79 19.47
N LYS A 57 21.28 4.82 18.60
CA LYS A 57 20.07 4.80 17.80
C LYS A 57 18.81 4.71 18.67
N MET A 58 18.85 3.90 19.73
CA MET A 58 17.75 3.81 20.71
C MET A 58 17.57 5.12 21.49
N MET A 59 18.66 5.74 21.96
CA MET A 59 18.63 7.03 22.66
C MET A 59 18.09 8.16 21.77
N VAL A 60 18.55 8.24 20.52
CA VAL A 60 18.04 9.21 19.53
C VAL A 60 16.55 8.99 19.28
N ASN A 61 16.09 7.74 19.15
CA ASN A 61 14.67 7.45 19.00
C ASN A 61 13.83 7.88 20.21
N ILE A 62 14.34 7.67 21.43
CA ILE A 62 13.66 8.10 22.68
C ILE A 62 13.59 9.63 22.76
N VAL A 63 14.65 10.33 22.40
CA VAL A 63 14.69 11.80 22.37
C VAL A 63 13.71 12.34 21.32
N ILE A 64 13.70 11.76 20.12
CA ILE A 64 12.74 12.13 19.07
C ILE A 64 11.30 11.89 19.53
N LEU A 65 11.01 10.73 20.13
CA LEU A 65 9.68 10.41 20.66
C LEU A 65 9.24 11.41 21.75
N SER A 66 10.16 11.75 22.65
CA SER A 66 9.90 12.73 23.73
C SER A 66 9.60 14.12 23.17
N LEU A 67 10.37 14.57 22.17
CA LEU A 67 10.13 15.84 21.48
C LEU A 67 8.78 15.84 20.73
N LEU A 68 8.42 14.74 20.07
CA LEU A 68 7.14 14.60 19.37
C LEU A 68 5.95 14.68 20.35
N ILE A 69 6.06 14.06 21.53
CA ILE A 69 5.04 14.15 22.59
C ILE A 69 4.93 15.59 23.11
N CYS A 70 6.05 16.27 23.37
CA CYS A 70 6.04 17.66 23.81
C CYS A 70 5.40 18.60 22.77
N ILE A 71 5.75 18.47 21.49
CA ILE A 71 5.17 19.27 20.40
C ILE A 71 3.67 18.98 20.25
N SER A 72 3.27 17.72 20.32
CA SER A 72 1.87 17.27 20.33
C SER A 72 1.05 17.96 21.43
N LEU A 73 1.58 18.01 22.66
CA LEU A 73 0.93 18.66 23.80
C LEU A 73 0.83 20.17 23.62
N VAL A 74 1.84 20.82 23.05
CA VAL A 74 1.82 22.26 22.74
C VAL A 74 0.73 22.57 21.71
N PHE A 75 0.62 21.79 20.63
CA PHE A 75 -0.45 21.97 19.64
C PHE A 75 -1.84 21.75 20.24
N TRP A 76 -2.00 20.82 21.18
CA TRP A 76 -3.26 20.63 21.89
C TRP A 76 -3.62 21.83 22.77
N ILE A 77 -2.66 22.38 23.53
CA ILE A 77 -2.88 23.58 24.35
C ILE A 77 -3.30 24.77 23.48
N VAL A 78 -2.63 24.97 22.34
CA VAL A 78 -3.00 26.02 21.37
C VAL A 78 -4.40 25.77 20.80
N SER A 79 -4.72 24.52 20.45
CA SER A 79 -6.04 24.13 19.92
C SER A 79 -7.16 24.32 20.94
N MET A 80 -6.94 23.98 22.21
CA MET A 80 -7.84 24.27 23.33
C MET A 80 -8.04 25.77 23.52
N THR A 81 -6.96 26.55 23.45
CA THR A 81 -7.02 28.01 23.59
C THR A 81 -7.81 28.64 22.44
N ALA A 82 -7.59 28.19 21.21
CA ALA A 82 -8.34 28.63 20.03
C ALA A 82 -9.82 28.21 20.09
N SER A 83 -10.12 27.02 20.62
CA SER A 83 -11.49 26.56 20.87
C SER A 83 -12.23 27.50 21.83
N THR A 84 -11.60 27.85 22.95
CA THR A 84 -12.17 28.78 23.95
C THR A 84 -12.38 30.19 23.39
N TYR A 85 -11.51 30.65 22.48
CA TYR A 85 -11.56 32.00 21.91
C TYR A 85 -12.56 32.14 20.75
N TYR A 86 -12.63 31.13 19.87
CA TYR A 86 -13.47 31.17 18.67
C TYR A 86 -14.79 30.40 18.80
N GLY A 87 -15.00 29.63 19.87
CA GLY A 87 -16.26 28.97 20.25
C GLY A 87 -16.72 27.81 19.36
N ASN A 88 -16.34 27.80 18.09
CA ASN A 88 -16.81 26.83 17.08
C ASN A 88 -15.78 25.75 16.72
N LEU A 89 -14.55 25.82 17.25
CA LEU A 89 -13.49 24.87 16.92
C LEU A 89 -13.44 23.74 17.95
N ARG A 90 -13.56 22.48 17.50
CA ARG A 90 -13.32 21.32 18.37
C ARG A 90 -11.81 21.16 18.61
N PRO A 91 -11.35 21.07 19.87
CA PRO A 91 -9.93 20.95 20.15
C PRO A 91 -9.39 19.59 19.67
N ILE A 92 -8.24 19.61 18.99
CA ILE A 92 -7.57 18.43 18.45
C ILE A 92 -6.78 17.76 19.58
N SER A 93 -7.14 16.54 19.98
CA SER A 93 -6.45 15.85 21.07
C SER A 93 -4.95 15.61 20.76
N PRO A 94 -4.06 15.58 21.78
CA PRO A 94 -2.63 15.34 21.57
C PRO A 94 -2.39 14.01 20.85
N TRP A 95 -3.14 12.97 21.22
CA TRP A 95 -3.04 11.67 20.58
C TRP A 95 -3.40 11.72 19.11
N ARG A 96 -4.42 12.46 18.68
CA ARG A 96 -4.71 12.65 17.25
C ARG A 96 -3.52 13.22 16.52
N TRP A 97 -2.90 14.26 17.05
CA TRP A 97 -1.69 14.83 16.45
C TRP A 97 -0.54 13.81 16.39
N LEU A 98 -0.28 13.08 17.47
CA LEU A 98 0.81 12.12 17.52
C LEU A 98 0.61 10.95 16.56
N PHE A 99 -0.60 10.35 16.53
CA PHE A 99 -0.95 9.30 15.56
C PHE A 99 -0.90 9.82 14.12
N SER A 100 -1.31 11.07 13.89
CA SER A 100 -1.28 11.71 12.57
C SER A 100 0.10 11.83 11.96
N VAL A 101 1.12 12.02 12.80
CA VAL A 101 2.49 12.18 12.33
C VAL A 101 3.23 10.85 12.35
N ILE A 102 3.16 10.10 13.47
CA ILE A 102 3.96 8.90 13.67
C ILE A 102 3.52 7.77 12.75
N VAL A 103 2.22 7.52 12.58
CA VAL A 103 1.79 6.33 11.86
C VAL A 103 2.05 6.42 10.35
N PRO A 104 1.76 7.54 9.66
CA PRO A 104 2.18 7.72 8.27
C PRO A 104 3.71 7.65 8.11
N LEU A 105 4.48 8.19 9.06
CA LEU A 105 5.95 8.10 9.04
C LEU A 105 6.45 6.66 9.18
N VAL A 106 5.84 5.86 10.06
CA VAL A 106 6.14 4.43 10.23
C VAL A 106 5.73 3.63 8.99
N ILE A 107 4.57 3.90 8.40
CA ILE A 107 4.12 3.24 7.16
C ILE A 107 5.02 3.60 5.99
N ALA A 108 5.36 4.88 5.81
CA ALA A 108 6.26 5.35 4.78
C ALA A 108 7.64 4.71 4.94
N THR A 109 8.21 4.70 6.15
CA THR A 109 9.52 4.07 6.42
C THR A 109 9.49 2.56 6.27
N GLN A 110 8.42 1.86 6.66
CA GLN A 110 8.27 0.42 6.41
C GLN A 110 8.01 0.10 4.93
N GLY A 111 7.28 0.96 4.22
CA GLY A 111 7.05 0.89 2.78
C GLY A 111 8.35 1.05 2.00
N LEU A 112 9.16 2.04 2.34
CA LEU A 112 10.50 2.28 1.78
C LEU A 112 11.44 1.10 2.08
N LYS A 113 11.49 0.63 3.34
CA LYS A 113 12.33 -0.53 3.74
C LYS A 113 11.93 -1.84 3.04
N LYS A 114 10.64 -2.02 2.75
CA LYS A 114 10.13 -3.20 2.02
C LYS A 114 10.14 -3.02 0.49
N LYS A 115 10.80 -1.97 -0.03
CA LYS A 115 10.85 -1.58 -1.46
C LYS A 115 9.46 -1.48 -2.10
N SER A 116 8.47 -1.04 -1.32
CA SER A 116 7.04 -1.03 -1.67
C SER A 116 6.48 0.37 -1.93
N LEU A 117 7.24 1.42 -1.63
CA LEU A 117 6.91 2.84 -1.86
C LEU A 117 8.20 3.62 -2.19
N ASP A 118 8.06 4.75 -2.89
CA ASP A 118 9.11 5.76 -3.12
C ASP A 118 8.86 7.02 -2.25
N HIS A 119 9.87 7.90 -2.11
CA HIS A 119 10.13 8.85 -1.00
C HIS A 119 9.07 9.91 -0.60
N SER A 120 7.82 9.87 -1.05
CA SER A 120 6.82 10.89 -0.70
C SER A 120 5.47 10.28 -0.32
N GLY A 121 5.08 10.43 0.95
CA GLY A 121 3.77 9.97 1.43
C GLY A 121 3.64 9.95 2.96
N ALA A 122 3.66 11.11 3.60
CA ALA A 122 3.25 11.25 5.00
C ALA A 122 2.57 12.62 5.21
N LEU A 123 1.24 12.65 5.10
CA LEU A 123 0.40 13.76 5.53
C LEU A 123 -0.55 13.28 6.62
N GLY A 124 -0.85 14.17 7.57
CA GLY A 124 -1.44 13.87 8.88
C GLY A 124 -2.81 13.18 8.85
N VAL A 125 -2.98 12.16 9.70
CA VAL A 125 -4.28 11.57 10.08
C VAL A 125 -5.18 12.57 10.80
N ALA A 126 -6.12 13.15 10.08
CA ALA A 126 -7.08 14.08 10.66
C ALA A 126 -8.44 13.44 11.03
N ASN A 127 -8.67 12.22 10.53
CA ASN A 127 -9.82 11.36 10.84
C ASN A 127 -9.35 9.90 10.88
N TYR A 128 -9.56 9.23 12.02
CA TYR A 128 -9.13 7.86 12.25
C TYR A 128 -9.86 6.87 11.34
N SER A 129 -11.15 7.06 11.05
CA SER A 129 -11.91 6.17 10.17
C SER A 129 -11.36 6.19 8.73
N PHE A 130 -10.97 7.36 8.23
CA PHE A 130 -10.33 7.49 6.92
C PHE A 130 -8.97 6.79 6.90
N PHE A 131 -8.19 7.01 7.95
CA PHE A 131 -6.87 6.43 8.07
C PHE A 131 -6.89 4.90 8.19
N THR A 132 -7.77 4.33 9.03
CA THR A 132 -7.87 2.88 9.19
C THR A 132 -8.39 2.22 7.92
N ALA A 133 -9.36 2.82 7.24
CA ALA A 133 -9.83 2.35 5.94
C ALA A 133 -8.68 2.33 4.90
N LEU A 134 -7.94 3.44 4.78
CA LEU A 134 -6.78 3.54 3.89
C LEU A 134 -5.69 2.52 4.25
N LEU A 135 -5.38 2.38 5.54
CA LEU A 135 -4.37 1.45 6.05
C LEU A 135 -4.73 0.00 5.75
N VAL A 136 -5.98 -0.39 6.04
CA VAL A 136 -6.47 -1.75 5.78
C VAL A 136 -6.47 -2.05 4.28
N PHE A 137 -6.97 -1.11 3.45
CA PHE A 137 -6.85 -1.22 2.00
C PHE A 137 -5.40 -1.44 1.58
N PHE A 138 -4.48 -0.59 2.02
CA PHE A 138 -3.09 -0.64 1.62
C PHE A 138 -2.41 -1.95 2.06
N VAL A 139 -2.55 -2.35 3.32
CA VAL A 139 -1.91 -3.55 3.88
C VAL A 139 -2.50 -4.82 3.27
N ALA A 140 -3.83 -4.93 3.20
CA ALA A 140 -4.48 -6.13 2.69
C ALA A 140 -4.19 -6.30 1.19
N SER A 141 -4.33 -5.23 0.40
CA SER A 141 -4.05 -5.27 -1.04
C SER A 141 -2.58 -5.53 -1.33
N SER A 142 -1.65 -4.93 -0.57
CA SER A 142 -0.21 -5.21 -0.72
C SER A 142 0.16 -6.66 -0.40
N LYS A 143 -0.53 -7.29 0.56
CA LYS A 143 -0.37 -8.72 0.85
C LYS A 143 -0.88 -9.57 -0.32
N LEU A 144 -2.03 -9.22 -0.90
CA LEU A 144 -2.60 -9.93 -2.05
C LEU A 144 -1.76 -9.81 -3.31
N THR A 145 -1.21 -8.63 -3.63
CA THR A 145 -0.27 -8.46 -4.75
C THR A 145 0.95 -9.37 -4.60
N LYS A 146 1.38 -9.63 -3.36
CA LYS A 146 2.50 -10.54 -3.07
C LYS A 146 2.13 -12.02 -2.98
N TRP A 147 0.84 -12.36 -3.00
CA TRP A 147 0.37 -13.73 -2.94
C TRP A 147 0.44 -14.40 -4.31
N LYS A 148 0.93 -15.66 -4.35
CA LYS A 148 1.05 -16.50 -5.56
C LYS A 148 1.75 -15.82 -6.76
N LYS A 149 2.83 -15.09 -6.49
CA LYS A 149 3.66 -14.39 -7.48
C LYS A 149 4.10 -15.26 -8.66
N ASP A 150 4.44 -16.52 -8.40
CA ASP A 150 4.94 -17.44 -9.44
C ASP A 150 3.90 -17.74 -10.52
N ILE A 151 2.61 -17.73 -10.15
CA ILE A 151 1.51 -17.91 -11.10
C ILE A 151 1.29 -16.60 -11.85
N LYS A 152 1.27 -15.46 -11.15
CA LYS A 152 1.06 -14.12 -11.74
C LYS A 152 2.10 -13.80 -12.82
N LYS A 153 3.37 -14.14 -12.58
CA LYS A 153 4.46 -13.98 -13.56
C LYS A 153 4.25 -14.75 -14.87
N ARG A 154 3.39 -15.77 -14.88
CA ARG A 154 3.10 -16.60 -16.07
C ARG A 154 1.83 -16.19 -16.82
N ILE A 155 0.99 -15.34 -16.21
CA ILE A 155 -0.33 -14.97 -16.76
C ILE A 155 -0.47 -13.48 -17.02
N ASP A 156 0.41 -12.66 -16.45
CA ASP A 156 0.43 -11.22 -16.58
C ASP A 156 1.75 -10.76 -17.20
N SER A 157 1.68 -10.20 -18.41
CA SER A 157 2.83 -9.69 -19.14
C SER A 157 3.46 -8.45 -18.50
N GLU A 158 2.70 -7.72 -17.67
CA GLU A 158 3.15 -6.49 -17.02
C GLU A 158 3.55 -6.70 -15.56
N TYR A 159 3.63 -7.96 -15.11
CA TYR A 159 4.00 -8.29 -13.74
C TYR A 159 5.35 -7.67 -13.34
N LYS A 160 5.33 -6.82 -12.31
CA LYS A 160 6.54 -6.21 -11.74
C LYS A 160 7.05 -6.99 -10.53
N GLU A 161 8.32 -7.39 -10.58
CA GLU A 161 8.95 -8.16 -9.51
C GLU A 161 8.94 -7.36 -8.19
N GLY A 162 8.44 -7.98 -7.12
CA GLY A 162 8.26 -7.33 -5.81
C GLY A 162 6.89 -6.67 -5.60
N GLY A 163 6.05 -6.53 -6.63
CA GLY A 163 4.74 -5.88 -6.53
C GLY A 163 4.82 -4.38 -6.32
N GLN A 164 5.86 -3.74 -6.89
CA GLN A 164 6.09 -2.31 -6.74
C GLN A 164 5.00 -1.53 -7.48
N ARG A 165 4.24 -0.72 -6.74
CA ARG A 165 3.25 0.19 -7.32
C ARG A 165 3.96 1.44 -7.84
N ASN A 166 3.62 1.85 -9.05
CA ASN A 166 4.11 3.11 -9.60
C ASN A 166 3.58 4.28 -8.74
N TRP A 167 4.33 5.37 -8.58
CA TRP A 167 3.85 6.57 -7.88
C TRP A 167 2.52 7.06 -8.48
N LEU A 168 2.37 6.92 -9.81
CA LEU A 168 1.13 7.26 -10.52
C LEU A 168 -0.05 6.39 -10.07
N GLN A 169 0.18 5.09 -9.81
CA GLN A 169 -0.85 4.19 -9.30
C GLN A 169 -1.25 4.54 -7.86
N VAL A 170 -0.26 4.95 -7.03
CA VAL A 170 -0.53 5.45 -5.68
C VAL A 170 -1.34 6.74 -5.74
N PHE A 171 -1.03 7.63 -6.67
CA PHE A 171 -1.77 8.87 -6.89
C PHE A 171 -3.20 8.61 -7.41
N CYS A 172 -3.40 7.76 -8.41
CA CYS A 172 -4.73 7.49 -8.96
C CYS A 172 -5.66 6.82 -7.93
N ASN A 173 -5.14 5.88 -7.13
CA ASN A 173 -5.96 5.15 -6.16
C ASN A 173 -6.07 5.88 -4.80
N GLY A 174 -5.09 6.72 -4.46
CA GLY A 174 -5.02 7.45 -3.19
C GLY A 174 -5.40 8.94 -3.28
N GLY A 175 -5.38 9.53 -4.47
CA GLY A 175 -5.60 10.94 -4.73
C GLY A 175 -7.03 11.37 -4.43
N VAL A 176 -8.03 10.67 -4.98
CA VAL A 176 -9.44 10.96 -4.72
C VAL A 176 -9.79 10.85 -3.22
N PRO A 177 -9.42 9.77 -2.50
CA PRO A 177 -9.58 9.72 -1.05
C PRO A 177 -8.87 10.85 -0.30
N THR A 178 -7.67 11.25 -0.75
CA THR A 178 -6.88 12.31 -0.10
C THR A 178 -7.51 13.67 -0.31
N GLU A 179 -7.97 13.98 -1.52
CA GLU A 179 -8.71 15.21 -1.82
C GLU A 179 -9.99 15.29 -0.98
N LEU A 180 -10.77 14.20 -0.91
CA LEU A 180 -11.97 14.14 -0.09
C LEU A 180 -11.66 14.28 1.41
N ALA A 181 -10.53 13.74 1.88
CA ALA A 181 -10.10 13.93 3.27
C ALA A 181 -9.74 15.39 3.56
N ILE A 182 -9.12 16.10 2.61
CA ILE A 182 -8.81 17.54 2.74
C ILE A 182 -10.12 18.36 2.72
N LEU A 183 -11.05 18.05 1.81
CA LEU A 183 -12.35 18.72 1.76
C LEU A 183 -13.13 18.51 3.06
N TYR A 184 -13.18 17.28 3.58
CA TYR A 184 -13.76 16.99 4.88
C TYR A 184 -13.13 17.84 5.99
N MET A 185 -11.80 17.96 5.97
CA MET A 185 -11.07 18.74 6.96
C MET A 185 -11.37 20.24 6.91
N ILE A 186 -11.58 20.78 5.71
CA ILE A 186 -11.93 22.19 5.53
C ILE A 186 -13.38 22.45 5.97
N GLU A 187 -14.31 21.57 5.60
CA GLU A 187 -15.75 21.81 5.83
C GLU A 187 -16.23 21.40 7.22
N SER A 188 -15.73 20.27 7.74
CA SER A 188 -16.23 19.62 8.96
C SER A 188 -15.22 19.64 10.11
N GLY A 189 -13.95 19.95 9.81
CA GLY A 189 -12.87 19.94 10.78
C GLY A 189 -12.41 18.53 11.17
N PRO A 190 -11.42 18.43 12.07
CA PRO A 190 -10.82 17.17 12.48
C PRO A 190 -11.75 16.33 13.36
N GLY A 191 -11.78 15.03 13.05
CA GLY A 191 -12.44 14.02 13.86
C GLY A 191 -13.52 13.22 13.15
N GLU A 192 -13.98 12.20 13.85
CA GLU A 192 -15.00 11.28 13.37
C GLU A 192 -16.38 11.82 13.70
N ILE A 193 -17.24 11.84 12.68
CA ILE A 193 -18.67 12.08 12.84
C ILE A 193 -19.43 10.80 12.47
N PRO A 194 -20.58 10.54 13.09
CA PRO A 194 -21.47 9.49 12.62
C PRO A 194 -22.04 9.85 11.25
N ILE A 195 -22.23 8.84 10.41
CA ILE A 195 -22.88 9.02 9.10
C ILE A 195 -24.39 9.12 9.33
N ASP A 196 -24.89 10.34 9.23
CA ASP A 196 -26.30 10.70 9.39
C ASP A 196 -26.66 11.83 8.42
N PHE A 197 -27.31 11.46 7.32
CA PHE A 197 -27.72 12.41 6.30
C PHE A 197 -28.81 13.39 6.75
N SER A 198 -29.52 13.12 7.84
CA SER A 198 -30.58 14.00 8.36
C SER A 198 -30.00 15.18 9.13
N LYS A 199 -28.90 14.95 9.86
CA LYS A 199 -28.22 15.96 10.67
C LYS A 199 -27.06 16.63 9.94
N GLN A 200 -26.27 15.84 9.21
CA GLN A 200 -24.99 16.28 8.63
C GLN A 200 -24.84 15.72 7.21
N TYR A 201 -25.67 16.22 6.29
CA TYR A 201 -25.70 15.75 4.90
C TYR A 201 -24.33 15.81 4.21
N THR A 202 -23.71 16.98 4.16
CA THR A 202 -22.47 17.20 3.40
C THR A 202 -21.32 16.35 3.94
N ALA A 203 -21.16 16.34 5.26
CA ALA A 203 -20.08 15.60 5.90
C ALA A 203 -20.26 14.08 5.79
N SER A 204 -21.50 13.58 5.93
CA SER A 204 -21.85 12.17 5.67
C SER A 204 -21.57 11.77 4.22
N TRP A 205 -21.91 12.66 3.28
CA TRP A 205 -21.68 12.45 1.85
C TRP A 205 -20.18 12.37 1.55
N ILE A 206 -19.35 13.26 2.10
CA ILE A 206 -17.89 13.24 1.91
C ILE A 206 -17.28 11.97 2.54
N CYS A 207 -17.70 11.60 3.76
CA CYS A 207 -17.26 10.36 4.42
C CYS A 207 -17.52 9.11 3.56
N LEU A 208 -18.74 8.97 3.02
CA LEU A 208 -19.09 7.87 2.14
C LEU A 208 -18.41 7.96 0.76
N SER A 209 -18.18 9.16 0.24
CA SER A 209 -17.43 9.35 -1.01
C SER A 209 -16.01 8.81 -0.88
N LEU A 210 -15.33 9.15 0.23
CA LEU A 210 -13.97 8.69 0.51
C LEU A 210 -13.92 7.18 0.70
N LEU A 211 -14.84 6.65 1.52
CA LEU A 211 -14.95 5.21 1.72
C LEU A 211 -15.24 4.49 0.40
N GLY A 212 -16.11 5.06 -0.44
CA GLY A 212 -16.46 4.53 -1.75
C GLY A 212 -15.27 4.45 -2.69
N ALA A 213 -14.45 5.51 -2.76
CA ALA A 213 -13.23 5.52 -3.58
C ALA A 213 -12.20 4.47 -3.11
N LEU A 214 -11.99 4.34 -1.80
CA LEU A 214 -11.09 3.32 -1.23
C LEU A 214 -11.62 1.90 -1.46
N ALA A 215 -12.92 1.68 -1.23
CA ALA A 215 -13.57 0.39 -1.42
C ALA A 215 -13.58 -0.02 -2.90
N CYS A 216 -13.81 0.91 -3.82
CA CYS A 216 -13.68 0.71 -5.27
C CYS A 216 -12.27 0.22 -5.63
N SER A 217 -11.24 0.94 -5.18
CA SER A 217 -9.83 0.58 -5.42
C SER A 217 -9.45 -0.76 -4.79
N ALA A 218 -9.97 -1.04 -3.59
CA ALA A 218 -9.79 -2.33 -2.93
C ALA A 218 -10.47 -3.45 -3.70
N GLY A 219 -11.70 -3.21 -4.16
CA GLY A 219 -12.50 -4.16 -4.90
C GLY A 219 -11.82 -4.59 -6.20
N ASP A 220 -11.38 -3.62 -7.00
CA ASP A 220 -10.63 -3.88 -8.24
C ASP A 220 -9.33 -4.67 -7.97
N THR A 221 -8.54 -4.24 -6.98
CA THR A 221 -7.30 -4.93 -6.64
C THR A 221 -7.57 -6.37 -6.21
N TRP A 222 -8.61 -6.63 -5.40
CA TRP A 222 -8.91 -7.98 -4.95
C TRP A 222 -9.44 -8.84 -6.09
N ALA A 223 -10.27 -8.28 -6.97
CA ALA A 223 -10.76 -8.99 -8.16
C ALA A 223 -9.64 -9.40 -9.10
N SER A 224 -8.71 -8.50 -9.42
CA SER A 224 -7.59 -8.78 -10.32
C SER A 224 -6.57 -9.73 -9.69
N GLU A 225 -6.25 -9.57 -8.40
CA GLU A 225 -5.21 -10.37 -7.74
C GLU A 225 -5.68 -11.78 -7.33
N ILE A 226 -6.96 -11.92 -6.93
CA ILE A 226 -7.54 -13.21 -6.53
C ILE A 226 -8.21 -13.89 -7.73
N GLY A 227 -8.98 -13.15 -8.53
CA GLY A 227 -9.73 -13.68 -9.66
C GLY A 227 -8.83 -14.29 -10.73
N SER A 228 -7.71 -13.64 -11.07
CA SER A 228 -6.76 -14.15 -12.07
C SER A 228 -6.12 -15.49 -11.66
N VAL A 229 -5.94 -15.72 -10.37
CA VAL A 229 -5.22 -16.90 -9.85
C VAL A 229 -6.14 -18.03 -9.38
N MET A 230 -7.33 -17.69 -8.87
CA MET A 230 -8.26 -18.67 -8.30
C MET A 230 -9.40 -19.06 -9.24
N SER A 231 -9.67 -18.28 -10.29
CA SER A 231 -10.73 -18.63 -11.23
C SER A 231 -10.33 -19.85 -12.07
N LYS A 232 -11.07 -20.96 -11.91
CA LYS A 232 -10.94 -22.15 -12.76
C LYS A 232 -11.61 -21.98 -14.12
N SER A 233 -12.54 -21.02 -14.22
CA SER A 233 -13.26 -20.68 -15.45
C SER A 233 -12.55 -19.56 -16.20
N LYS A 234 -12.55 -19.63 -17.54
CA LYS A 234 -12.12 -18.51 -18.39
C LYS A 234 -12.94 -17.25 -18.07
N PRO A 235 -12.32 -16.07 -17.95
CA PRO A 235 -13.04 -14.80 -17.80
C PRO A 235 -14.03 -14.57 -18.93
N ARG A 236 -15.08 -13.81 -18.66
CA ARG A 236 -16.02 -13.32 -19.66
C ARG A 236 -15.89 -11.82 -19.81
N LEU A 237 -15.86 -11.33 -21.03
CA LEU A 237 -15.82 -9.89 -21.28
C LEU A 237 -17.14 -9.26 -20.84
N ILE A 238 -17.09 -8.19 -20.06
CA ILE A 238 -18.30 -7.60 -19.47
C ILE A 238 -19.28 -7.02 -20.51
N THR A 239 -18.79 -6.61 -21.68
CA THR A 239 -19.59 -5.99 -22.74
C THR A 239 -20.27 -7.01 -23.64
N THR A 240 -19.59 -8.08 -24.04
CA THR A 240 -20.10 -9.10 -24.99
C THR A 240 -20.49 -10.42 -24.33
N TRP A 241 -20.08 -10.64 -23.08
CA TRP A 241 -20.25 -11.89 -22.34
C TRP A 241 -19.54 -13.12 -22.91
N GLU A 242 -18.66 -12.91 -23.89
CA GLU A 242 -17.84 -13.94 -24.53
C GLU A 242 -16.65 -14.33 -23.66
N LYS A 243 -16.18 -15.58 -23.80
CA LYS A 243 -15.02 -16.07 -23.05
C LYS A 243 -13.75 -15.50 -23.65
N VAL A 244 -12.95 -14.83 -22.82
CA VAL A 244 -11.68 -14.21 -23.21
C VAL A 244 -10.49 -14.84 -22.47
N PRO A 245 -9.27 -14.71 -22.99
CA PRO A 245 -8.07 -15.13 -22.27
C PRO A 245 -7.91 -14.40 -20.91
N VAL A 246 -7.12 -14.99 -20.00
CA VAL A 246 -6.79 -14.33 -18.73
C VAL A 246 -5.88 -13.14 -19.02
N GLY A 247 -6.13 -12.02 -18.33
CA GLY A 247 -5.41 -10.75 -18.54
C GLY A 247 -6.10 -9.78 -19.51
N THR A 248 -7.22 -10.16 -20.14
CA THR A 248 -8.02 -9.22 -20.95
C THR A 248 -8.69 -8.16 -20.07
N ASN A 249 -8.49 -6.88 -20.42
CA ASN A 249 -9.13 -5.75 -19.77
C ASN A 249 -10.65 -5.85 -19.87
N GLY A 250 -11.33 -5.73 -18.73
CA GLY A 250 -12.77 -5.94 -18.61
C GLY A 250 -13.25 -7.39 -18.62
N GLY A 251 -12.34 -8.36 -18.51
CA GLY A 251 -12.65 -9.75 -18.28
C GLY A 251 -13.05 -10.00 -16.82
N ILE A 252 -14.31 -10.37 -16.58
CA ILE A 252 -14.83 -10.64 -15.24
C ILE A 252 -15.01 -12.14 -14.99
N THR A 253 -14.84 -12.53 -13.72
CA THR A 253 -15.07 -13.90 -13.23
C THR A 253 -15.93 -13.83 -11.97
N LEU A 254 -16.70 -14.88 -11.67
CA LEU A 254 -17.49 -14.92 -10.44
C LEU A 254 -16.60 -14.81 -9.18
N VAL A 255 -15.44 -15.47 -9.20
CA VAL A 255 -14.45 -15.36 -8.11
C VAL A 255 -13.94 -13.93 -7.97
N GLY A 256 -13.66 -13.24 -9.09
CA GLY A 256 -13.27 -11.84 -9.09
C GLY A 256 -14.34 -10.93 -8.48
N LEU A 257 -15.61 -11.09 -8.89
CA LEU A 257 -16.73 -10.29 -8.36
C LEU A 257 -16.99 -10.54 -6.87
N LEU A 258 -16.88 -11.79 -6.40
CA LEU A 258 -16.97 -12.07 -4.97
C LEU A 258 -15.77 -11.48 -4.21
N SER A 259 -14.59 -11.53 -4.81
CA SER A 259 -13.38 -10.94 -4.23
C SER A 259 -13.47 -9.41 -4.14
N SER A 260 -14.08 -8.73 -5.13
CA SER A 260 -14.28 -7.28 -5.07
C SER A 260 -15.29 -6.87 -4.01
N LEU A 261 -16.39 -7.63 -3.87
CA LEU A 261 -17.34 -7.45 -2.78
C LEU A 261 -16.64 -7.58 -1.42
N LEU A 262 -15.85 -8.64 -1.22
CA LEU A 262 -15.12 -8.87 0.04
C LEU A 262 -14.04 -7.81 0.30
N GLY A 263 -13.36 -7.33 -0.74
CA GLY A 263 -12.38 -6.26 -0.64
C GLY A 263 -13.01 -4.96 -0.14
N GLY A 264 -14.11 -4.55 -0.78
CA GLY A 264 -14.88 -3.38 -0.35
C GLY A 264 -15.48 -3.54 1.06
N MET A 265 -16.02 -4.71 1.37
CA MET A 265 -16.54 -5.04 2.70
C MET A 265 -15.46 -4.93 3.78
N THR A 266 -14.25 -5.39 3.50
CA THR A 266 -13.13 -5.34 4.45
C THR A 266 -12.76 -3.90 4.81
N VAL A 267 -12.75 -2.99 3.83
CA VAL A 267 -12.53 -1.55 4.06
C VAL A 267 -13.70 -0.94 4.83
N GLY A 268 -14.94 -1.31 4.50
CA GLY A 268 -16.14 -0.88 5.23
C GLY A 268 -16.16 -1.32 6.70
N ILE A 269 -15.75 -2.55 6.99
CA ILE A 269 -15.61 -3.07 8.36
C ILE A 269 -14.55 -2.27 9.13
N ALA A 270 -13.40 -1.97 8.52
CA ALA A 270 -12.36 -1.19 9.17
C ALA A 270 -12.87 0.21 9.56
N TYR A 271 -13.59 0.87 8.64
CA TYR A 271 -14.22 2.16 8.89
C TYR A 271 -15.24 2.04 10.03
N PHE A 272 -16.14 1.07 9.96
CA PHE A 272 -17.20 0.85 10.94
C PHE A 272 -16.66 0.56 12.35
N ILE A 273 -15.67 -0.33 12.50
CA ILE A 273 -15.04 -0.59 13.79
C ILE A 273 -14.43 0.68 14.37
N THR A 274 -13.83 1.52 13.54
CA THR A 274 -13.24 2.79 13.98
C THR A 274 -14.31 3.77 14.45
N GLN A 275 -15.46 3.82 13.75
CA GLN A 275 -16.62 4.59 14.20
C GLN A 275 -17.10 4.12 15.59
N LEU A 276 -17.21 2.80 15.81
CA LEU A 276 -17.63 2.25 17.11
C LEU A 276 -16.67 2.61 18.27
N ILE A 277 -15.38 2.77 17.99
CA ILE A 277 -14.37 3.05 19.03
C ILE A 277 -14.25 4.55 19.34
N PHE A 278 -14.35 5.40 18.33
CA PHE A 278 -13.97 6.82 18.44
C PHE A 278 -15.14 7.81 18.38
N VAL A 279 -16.35 7.38 17.98
CA VAL A 279 -17.54 8.24 17.98
C VAL A 279 -18.35 8.02 19.25
N SER A 280 -18.50 9.07 20.06
CA SER A 280 -19.15 9.01 21.38
C SER A 280 -20.69 9.07 21.33
N ASP A 281 -21.27 9.62 20.26
CA ASP A 281 -22.71 9.90 20.16
C ASP A 281 -23.48 8.89 19.27
N LEU A 282 -23.03 7.64 19.21
CA LEU A 282 -23.64 6.61 18.36
C LEU A 282 -25.06 6.24 18.79
N ASP A 283 -25.34 6.31 20.10
CA ASP A 283 -26.62 5.89 20.70
C ASP A 283 -27.81 6.78 20.26
N VAL A 284 -27.52 8.00 19.83
CA VAL A 284 -28.50 9.02 19.39
C VAL A 284 -28.39 9.29 17.88
N SER A 285 -27.57 8.52 17.18
CA SER A 285 -27.31 8.65 15.75
C SER A 285 -27.96 7.52 14.95
N ALA A 286 -28.10 7.71 13.64
CA ALA A 286 -28.52 6.65 12.75
C ALA A 286 -27.64 5.38 12.91
N PRO A 287 -28.20 4.16 12.76
CA PRO A 287 -27.41 2.93 12.76
C PRO A 287 -26.25 2.98 11.76
N GLN A 288 -25.03 2.68 12.21
CA GLN A 288 -23.81 2.78 11.40
C GLN A 288 -23.43 1.50 10.64
N TRP A 289 -24.12 0.37 10.88
CA TRP A 289 -23.89 -0.90 10.16
C TRP A 289 -24.01 -0.80 8.62
N PRO A 290 -24.82 0.10 8.01
CA PRO A 290 -24.90 0.23 6.56
C PRO A 290 -23.57 0.62 5.91
N ILE A 291 -22.59 1.15 6.66
CA ILE A 291 -21.22 1.41 6.20
C ILE A 291 -20.58 0.15 5.60
N ILE A 292 -20.80 -1.01 6.22
CA ILE A 292 -20.23 -2.28 5.75
C ILE A 292 -20.83 -2.67 4.40
N VAL A 293 -22.16 -2.58 4.28
CA VAL A 293 -22.89 -2.90 3.05
C VAL A 293 -22.54 -1.90 1.95
N PHE A 294 -22.42 -0.62 2.29
CA PHE A 294 -21.97 0.41 1.38
C PHE A 294 -20.56 0.12 0.85
N GLY A 295 -19.61 -0.23 1.73
CA GLY A 295 -18.26 -0.61 1.33
C GLY A 295 -18.26 -1.83 0.39
N ALA A 296 -19.04 -2.87 0.71
CA ALA A 296 -19.18 -4.06 -0.13
C ALA A 296 -19.75 -3.73 -1.52
N ALA A 297 -20.81 -2.92 -1.57
CA ALA A 297 -21.43 -2.46 -2.79
C ALA A 297 -20.48 -1.58 -3.62
N ALA A 298 -19.75 -0.67 -2.98
CA ALA A 298 -18.76 0.19 -3.62
C ALA A 298 -17.61 -0.62 -4.25
N GLY A 299 -17.11 -1.64 -3.56
CA GLY A 299 -16.08 -2.54 -4.11
C GLY A 299 -16.59 -3.33 -5.32
N LEU A 300 -17.79 -3.90 -5.22
CA LEU A 300 -18.39 -4.66 -6.31
C LEU A 300 -18.69 -3.78 -7.54
N LEU A 301 -19.49 -2.72 -7.33
CA LEU A 301 -19.89 -1.80 -8.41
C LEU A 301 -18.69 -1.07 -8.99
N GLY A 302 -17.71 -0.70 -8.16
CA GLY A 302 -16.46 -0.12 -8.61
C GLY A 302 -15.72 -1.03 -9.57
N SER A 303 -15.52 -2.31 -9.21
CA SER A 303 -14.86 -3.28 -10.10
C SER A 303 -15.64 -3.54 -11.40
N ILE A 304 -16.96 -3.41 -11.38
CA ILE A 304 -17.84 -3.55 -12.56
C ILE A 304 -17.66 -2.34 -13.49
N VAL A 305 -17.68 -1.13 -12.94
CA VAL A 305 -17.44 0.11 -13.70
C VAL A 305 -16.03 0.10 -14.29
N ASP A 306 -15.04 -0.29 -13.50
CA ASP A 306 -13.65 -0.44 -13.94
C ASP A 306 -13.54 -1.41 -15.10
N SER A 307 -14.12 -2.60 -14.96
CA SER A 307 -14.15 -3.61 -16.02
C SER A 307 -14.86 -3.12 -17.29
N TYR A 308 -15.94 -2.35 -17.16
CA TYR A 308 -16.67 -1.79 -18.31
C TYR A 308 -15.83 -0.73 -19.04
N LEU A 309 -15.20 0.17 -18.29
CA LEU A 309 -14.27 1.15 -18.84
C LEU A 309 -13.05 0.48 -19.46
N GLY A 310 -12.52 -0.58 -18.84
CA GLY A 310 -11.41 -1.36 -19.38
C GLY A 310 -11.77 -2.05 -20.70
N ALA A 311 -12.91 -2.73 -20.76
CA ALA A 311 -13.37 -3.39 -21.98
C ALA A 311 -13.59 -2.44 -23.18
N THR A 312 -13.88 -1.16 -22.91
CA THR A 312 -14.24 -0.16 -23.92
C THR A 312 -13.10 0.79 -24.28
N MET A 313 -12.31 1.21 -23.29
CA MET A 313 -11.32 2.29 -23.39
C MET A 313 -9.87 1.86 -23.16
N GLN A 314 -9.60 0.60 -22.81
CA GLN A 314 -8.25 0.04 -22.74
C GLN A 314 -8.04 -1.00 -23.82
N TYR A 315 -6.88 -0.97 -24.49
CA TYR A 315 -6.56 -1.97 -25.49
C TYR A 315 -6.21 -3.30 -24.82
N SER A 316 -6.72 -4.41 -25.38
CA SER A 316 -6.23 -5.75 -25.10
C SER A 316 -5.99 -6.51 -26.40
N GLY A 317 -4.80 -7.06 -26.58
CA GLY A 317 -4.44 -7.95 -27.67
C GLY A 317 -3.82 -9.24 -27.17
N PHE A 318 -3.98 -10.35 -27.89
CA PHE A 318 -3.33 -11.62 -27.58
C PHE A 318 -2.06 -11.77 -28.42
N ASP A 319 -0.89 -11.77 -27.77
CA ASP A 319 0.38 -11.97 -28.46
C ASP A 319 0.67 -13.48 -28.56
N LYS A 320 0.72 -14.00 -29.80
CA LYS A 320 0.94 -15.43 -30.05
C LYS A 320 2.37 -15.89 -29.72
N THR A 321 3.34 -14.99 -29.74
CA THR A 321 4.74 -15.33 -29.49
C THR A 321 5.00 -15.56 -28.00
N ILE A 322 4.35 -14.74 -27.16
CA ILE A 322 4.46 -14.80 -25.70
C ILE A 322 3.38 -15.70 -25.10
N GLY A 323 2.26 -15.89 -25.79
CA GLY A 323 1.12 -16.69 -25.32
C GLY A 323 0.31 -16.00 -24.22
N MET A 324 0.37 -14.66 -24.15
CA MET A 324 -0.26 -13.84 -23.11
C MET A 324 -1.02 -12.67 -23.72
N VAL A 325 -1.94 -12.09 -22.95
CA VAL A 325 -2.60 -10.83 -23.30
C VAL A 325 -1.65 -9.67 -23.01
N VAL A 326 -1.59 -8.72 -23.94
CA VAL A 326 -0.79 -7.49 -23.87
C VAL A 326 -1.70 -6.25 -23.99
N ASN A 327 -1.32 -5.17 -23.32
CA ASN A 327 -2.10 -3.91 -23.29
C ASN A 327 -1.67 -2.89 -24.37
N HIS A 328 -0.78 -3.28 -25.27
CA HIS A 328 -0.30 -2.44 -26.36
C HIS A 328 -0.29 -3.21 -27.69
N GLN A 329 -0.37 -2.48 -28.80
CA GLN A 329 -0.34 -3.07 -30.13
C GLN A 329 1.08 -3.55 -30.47
N THR A 330 1.26 -4.85 -30.62
CA THR A 330 2.46 -5.47 -31.20
C THR A 330 2.14 -6.00 -32.60
N LYS A 331 3.18 -6.20 -33.44
CA LYS A 331 3.04 -6.76 -34.80
C LYS A 331 2.38 -8.14 -34.81
N ASP A 332 2.56 -8.89 -33.72
CA ASP A 332 2.11 -10.28 -33.56
C ASP A 332 0.91 -10.41 -32.62
N SER A 333 0.32 -9.28 -32.19
CA SER A 333 -0.88 -9.27 -31.33
C SER A 333 -2.17 -9.27 -32.13
N GLU A 334 -3.08 -10.18 -31.80
CA GLU A 334 -4.45 -10.19 -32.30
C GLU A 334 -5.34 -9.39 -31.34
N HIS A 335 -6.04 -8.38 -31.85
CA HIS A 335 -6.93 -7.56 -31.03
C HIS A 335 -8.08 -8.39 -30.41
N ILE A 336 -8.35 -8.16 -29.12
CA ILE A 336 -9.44 -8.80 -28.38
C ILE A 336 -10.54 -7.77 -28.05
N SER A 337 -10.18 -6.67 -27.40
CA SER A 337 -11.15 -5.70 -26.88
C SER A 337 -10.57 -4.29 -26.70
N GLY A 338 -11.49 -3.34 -26.60
CA GLY A 338 -11.24 -1.93 -26.31
C GLY A 338 -10.35 -1.19 -27.31
N LYS A 339 -9.97 0.03 -26.94
CA LYS A 339 -9.16 0.95 -27.74
C LYS A 339 -8.03 1.50 -26.87
N PRO A 340 -6.89 1.92 -27.41
CA PRO A 340 -5.79 2.48 -26.62
C PRO A 340 -6.06 3.94 -26.25
N ILE A 341 -7.16 4.21 -25.53
CA ILE A 341 -7.59 5.56 -25.12
C ILE A 341 -7.07 5.87 -23.71
N LEU A 342 -7.26 4.92 -22.79
CA LEU A 342 -6.87 5.04 -21.39
C LEU A 342 -5.91 3.93 -20.98
N ASP A 343 -5.09 4.20 -19.97
CA ASP A 343 -4.27 3.19 -19.30
C ASP A 343 -4.97 2.66 -18.02
N ASN A 344 -4.31 1.76 -17.30
CA ASN A 344 -4.86 1.18 -16.06
C ASN A 344 -5.03 2.19 -14.92
N ASN A 345 -4.14 3.18 -14.84
CA ASN A 345 -4.20 4.16 -13.77
C ASN A 345 -5.37 5.14 -14.00
N ALA A 346 -5.59 5.57 -15.25
CA ALA A 346 -6.69 6.44 -15.60
C ALA A 346 -8.05 5.77 -15.40
N VAL A 347 -8.21 4.50 -15.78
CA VAL A 347 -9.48 3.77 -15.58
C VAL A 347 -9.80 3.63 -14.09
N ASN A 348 -8.83 3.25 -13.25
CA ASN A 348 -8.98 3.23 -11.79
C ASN A 348 -9.36 4.61 -11.21
N LEU A 349 -8.76 5.68 -11.72
CA LEU A 349 -9.10 7.04 -11.31
C LEU A 349 -10.55 7.38 -11.67
N PHE A 350 -10.98 7.14 -12.91
CA PHE A 350 -12.35 7.43 -13.34
C PHE A 350 -13.38 6.56 -12.62
N SER A 351 -13.11 5.27 -12.44
CA SER A 351 -14.00 4.35 -11.72
C SER A 351 -14.18 4.80 -10.26
N SER A 352 -13.08 5.14 -9.56
CA SER A 352 -13.15 5.64 -8.19
C SER A 352 -13.87 6.99 -8.06
N VAL A 353 -13.65 7.94 -8.99
CA VAL A 353 -14.39 9.22 -9.02
C VAL A 353 -15.89 8.97 -9.23
N LEU A 354 -16.27 8.13 -10.19
CA LEU A 354 -17.68 7.83 -10.47
C LEU A 354 -18.38 7.22 -9.25
N ILE A 355 -17.74 6.24 -8.59
CA ILE A 355 -18.29 5.63 -7.36
C ILE A 355 -18.37 6.65 -6.23
N ALA A 356 -17.33 7.45 -6.03
CA ALA A 356 -17.30 8.48 -4.99
C ALA A 356 -18.42 9.52 -5.15
N LEU A 357 -18.74 9.93 -6.38
CA LEU A 357 -19.78 10.94 -6.63
C LEU A 357 -21.19 10.36 -6.64
N ALA A 358 -21.39 9.18 -7.21
CA ALA A 358 -22.72 8.62 -7.46
C ALA A 358 -23.25 7.83 -6.26
N LEU A 359 -22.44 6.94 -5.68
CA LEU A 359 -22.94 5.96 -4.72
C LEU A 359 -23.41 6.57 -3.40
N PRO A 360 -22.77 7.62 -2.84
CA PRO A 360 -23.29 8.30 -1.66
C PRO A 360 -24.67 8.95 -1.87
N ARG A 361 -24.97 9.41 -3.10
CA ARG A 361 -26.31 9.94 -3.44
C ARG A 361 -27.37 8.83 -3.42
N VAL A 362 -27.01 7.65 -3.92
CA VAL A 362 -27.88 6.47 -3.83
C VAL A 362 -28.05 6.05 -2.37
N ALA A 363 -26.95 6.02 -1.61
CA ALA A 363 -26.97 5.65 -0.19
C ALA A 363 -27.88 6.56 0.62
N TRP A 364 -27.91 7.87 0.33
CA TRP A 364 -28.80 8.83 0.99
C TRP A 364 -30.29 8.43 0.90
N CYS A 365 -30.74 7.85 -0.20
CA CYS A 365 -32.13 7.42 -0.38
C CYS A 365 -32.53 6.26 0.55
N PHE A 366 -31.57 5.44 0.97
CA PHE A 366 -31.81 4.21 1.74
C PHE A 366 -31.16 4.23 3.13
N TRP A 367 -30.41 5.27 3.47
CA TRP A 367 -29.72 5.35 4.75
C TRP A 367 -30.75 5.44 5.88
N PRO A 368 -30.60 4.62 6.94
CA PRO A 368 -31.42 4.75 8.14
C PRO A 368 -31.38 6.19 8.67
N ARG A 369 -32.54 6.70 9.09
CA ARG A 369 -32.64 8.02 9.73
C ARG A 369 -32.76 7.80 11.24
N GLY A 370 -31.96 8.55 12.00
CA GLY A 370 -31.97 8.55 13.47
C GLY A 370 -32.94 9.55 14.06
#